data_AF-A0AB33BZQ3-F1
#
_entry.id   AF-A0AB33BZQ3-F1
#
_cell.length_a   1.000
_cell.length_b   1.000
_cell.length_c   1.000
_cell.angle_alpha   90.00
_cell.angle_beta   90.00
_cell.angle_gamma   90.00
#
_symmetry.space_group_name_H-M   'P 1'
#
loop_
_entity.id
_entity.type
_entity.pdbx_description
1 polymer ?
#
loop_
_entity_poly.entity_id
_entity_poly.type
_entity_poly.pdbx_seq_one_letter_code
_entity_poly.pdbx_strand_id
1 'polypeptide(L)' 'MGGKNVVNAAKTLKKEDLAKYGKDSVEAIVAQVTKGNGAMPAFGGRLSAEDIEAVANYVLAQAEKGW' A
#
# COMPACT_ATOMS: atom_id res chain seq x y z
N MET A 1 4.36 6.62 14.59
CA MET A 1 4.61 5.96 13.29
C MET A 1 3.55 4.89 13.16
N GLY A 2 2.75 4.90 12.09
CA GLY A 2 1.51 4.11 11.97
C GLY A 2 0.73 4.60 10.74
N GLY A 3 0.85 3.87 9.63
CA GLY A 3 0.26 4.21 8.33
C GLY A 3 0.73 5.51 7.66
N LYS A 4 1.54 6.37 8.31
CA LYS A 4 2.01 7.65 7.75
C LYS A 4 2.97 7.46 6.57
N ASN A 5 2.95 8.41 5.63
CA ASN A 5 3.91 8.49 4.54
C ASN A 5 4.85 9.69 4.74
N VAL A 6 6.16 9.42 4.79
CA VAL A 6 7.21 10.42 5.04
C VAL A 6 7.62 11.19 3.78
N VAL A 7 7.31 10.66 2.60
CA VAL A 7 7.63 11.29 1.31
C VAL A 7 6.48 12.18 0.85
N ASN A 8 5.24 11.74 1.05
CA ASN A 8 4.04 12.51 0.71
C ASN A 8 3.00 12.38 1.83
N ALA A 9 2.90 13.41 2.68
CA ALA A 9 2.01 13.42 3.84
C ALA A 9 0.52 13.26 3.52
N ALA A 10 0.09 13.53 2.28
CA ALA A 10 -1.30 13.36 1.86
C ALA A 10 -1.63 11.94 1.39
N LYS A 11 -0.62 11.12 1.04
CA LYS A 11 -0.81 9.76 0.51
C LYS A 11 -0.40 8.72 1.54
N THR A 12 -1.15 8.66 2.63
CA THR A 12 -0.87 7.70 3.71
C THR A 12 -1.50 6.33 3.42
N LEU A 13 -1.25 5.35 4.30
CA LEU A 13 -1.87 4.03 4.28
C LEU A 13 -3.18 4.00 5.10
N LYS A 14 -3.64 5.13 5.64
CA LYS A 14 -4.92 5.20 6.36
C LYS A 14 -6.08 4.91 5.42
N LYS A 15 -7.16 4.35 5.97
CA LYS A 15 -8.34 3.91 5.21
C LYS A 15 -8.91 5.01 4.32
N GLU A 16 -9.05 6.23 4.84
CA GLU A 16 -9.64 7.35 4.11
C GLU A 16 -8.78 7.77 2.92
N ASP A 17 -7.46 7.78 3.09
CA ASP A 17 -6.53 8.12 2.02
C ASP A 17 -6.44 7.00 0.98
N LEU A 18 -6.42 5.73 1.42
CA LEU A 18 -6.46 4.59 0.50
C LEU A 18 -7.72 4.64 -0.38
N ALA A 19 -8.90 4.87 0.19
CA ALA A 19 -10.14 5.02 -0.57
C ALA A 19 -10.08 6.23 -1.51
N LYS A 20 -9.65 7.38 -1.02
CA LYS A 20 -9.53 8.63 -1.82
C LYS A 20 -8.64 8.48 -3.05
N TYR A 21 -7.58 7.66 -2.96
CA TYR A 21 -6.62 7.45 -4.05
C TYR A 21 -6.81 6.12 -4.78
N GLY A 22 -7.91 5.39 -4.56
CA GLY A 22 -8.21 4.12 -5.24
C GLY A 22 -7.20 3.01 -4.93
N LYS A 23 -6.85 2.88 -3.64
CA LYS A 23 -5.91 1.91 -3.07
C LYS A 23 -6.53 1.13 -1.91
N ASP A 24 -7.85 1.10 -1.82
CA ASP A 24 -8.65 0.37 -0.84
C ASP A 24 -9.00 -1.06 -1.27
N SER A 25 -8.26 -1.63 -2.22
CA SER A 25 -8.39 -3.03 -2.66
C SER A 25 -7.04 -3.73 -2.71
N VAL A 26 -7.05 -5.07 -2.56
CA VAL A 26 -5.84 -5.90 -2.60
C VAL A 26 -5.17 -5.74 -3.96
N GLU A 27 -5.92 -5.82 -5.05
CA GLU A 27 -5.42 -5.72 -6.42
C GLU A 27 -4.75 -4.36 -6.67
N ALA A 28 -5.33 -3.28 -6.18
CA ALA A 28 -4.82 -1.93 -6.36
C ALA A 28 -3.49 -1.70 -5.60
N ILE A 29 -3.34 -2.31 -4.43
CA ILE A 29 -2.11 -2.29 -3.64
C ILE A 29 -1.06 -3.22 -4.26
N VAL A 30 -1.43 -4.46 -4.60
CA VAL A 30 -0.56 -5.43 -5.29
C VAL A 30 0.04 -4.82 -6.55
N ALA A 31 -0.78 -4.16 -7.38
CA ALA A 31 -0.32 -3.51 -8.60
C ALA A 31 0.71 -2.41 -8.30
N GLN A 32 0.49 -1.59 -7.26
CA GLN A 32 1.40 -0.51 -6.90
C GLN A 32 2.69 -1.02 -6.24
N VAL A 33 2.63 -2.04 -5.38
CA VAL A 33 3.82 -2.66 -4.79
C VAL A 33 4.66 -3.33 -5.88
N THR A 34 4.00 -4.03 -6.82
CA THR A 34 4.66 -4.70 -7.94
C THR A 34 5.39 -3.70 -8.85
N LYS A 35 4.69 -2.64 -9.28
CA LYS A 35 5.16 -1.72 -10.33
C LYS A 35 5.82 -0.44 -9.81
N GLY A 36 5.69 -0.14 -8.53
CA GLY A 36 6.02 1.16 -7.97
C GLY A 36 5.05 2.26 -8.43
N ASN A 37 5.25 3.48 -7.93
CA ASN A 37 4.50 4.67 -8.36
C ASN A 37 5.26 5.94 -7.96
N GLY A 38 5.82 6.65 -8.94
CA GLY A 38 6.62 7.85 -8.72
C GLY A 38 7.83 7.57 -7.83
N ALA A 39 7.86 8.18 -6.63
CA ALA A 39 8.94 7.98 -5.66
C ALA A 39 8.91 6.62 -4.95
N MET A 40 7.80 5.85 -5.06
CA MET A 40 7.73 4.50 -4.51
C MET A 40 8.40 3.51 -5.49
N PRO A 41 9.45 2.78 -5.10
CA PRO A 41 10.12 1.82 -5.97
C PRO A 41 9.23 0.60 -6.24
N ALA A 42 9.53 -0.10 -7.34
CA ALA A 42 8.91 -1.37 -7.69
C ALA A 42 9.53 -2.52 -6.87
N PHE A 43 8.68 -3.45 -6.38
CA PHE A 43 9.10 -4.62 -5.63
C PHE A 43 8.86 -5.96 -6.37
N GLY A 44 8.27 -5.95 -7.57
CA GLY A 44 7.99 -7.19 -8.32
C GLY A 44 9.21 -8.04 -8.70
N GLY A 45 10.43 -7.46 -8.68
CA GLY A 45 11.69 -8.19 -8.85
C GLY A 45 12.41 -8.51 -7.54
N ARG A 46 11.80 -8.20 -6.39
CA ARG A 46 12.41 -8.30 -5.05
C ARG A 46 11.61 -9.17 -4.10
N LEU A 47 10.29 -9.26 -4.29
CA LEU A 47 9.36 -10.05 -3.49
C LEU A 47 8.63 -11.04 -4.40
N SER A 48 8.22 -12.19 -3.85
CA SER A 48 7.35 -13.12 -4.59
C SER A 48 5.95 -12.53 -4.76
N ALA A 49 5.15 -13.12 -5.65
CA ALA A 49 3.75 -12.74 -5.79
C ALA A 49 2.97 -12.96 -4.48
N GLU A 50 3.23 -14.06 -3.78
CA GLU A 50 2.57 -14.33 -2.49
C GLU A 50 2.96 -13.31 -1.42
N ASP A 51 4.23 -12.91 -1.35
CA ASP A 51 4.69 -11.89 -0.40
C ASP A 51 4.02 -10.54 -0.67
N ILE A 52 3.88 -10.16 -1.94
CA ILE A 52 3.24 -8.91 -2.33
C ILE A 52 1.74 -8.93 -1.96
N GLU A 53 1.06 -10.05 -2.19
CA GLU A 53 -0.34 -10.22 -1.81
C GLU A 53 -0.52 -10.23 -0.28
N ALA A 54 0.37 -10.89 0.46
CA ALA A 54 0.36 -10.89 1.92
C ALA A 54 0.53 -9.47 2.49
N VAL A 55 1.46 -8.69 1.93
CA VAL A 55 1.66 -7.28 2.30
C VAL A 55 0.41 -6.45 1.99
N ALA A 56 -0.22 -6.64 0.83
CA ALA A 56 -1.43 -5.92 0.46
C ALA A 56 -2.58 -6.18 1.45
N ASN A 57 -2.81 -7.45 1.80
CA ASN A 57 -3.80 -7.82 2.81
C ASN A 57 -3.46 -7.25 4.19
N TYR A 58 -2.19 -7.30 4.59
CA TYR A 58 -1.74 -6.70 5.85
C TYR A 58 -2.02 -5.19 5.90
N VAL A 59 -1.70 -4.45 4.83
CA VAL A 59 -1.94 -3.00 4.74
C VAL A 59 -3.42 -2.67 4.93
N LEU A 60 -4.32 -3.39 4.26
CA LEU A 60 -5.77 -3.18 4.42
C LEU A 60 -6.23 -3.52 5.83
N ALA A 61 -5.79 -4.65 6.39
CA ALA A 61 -6.17 -5.06 7.74
C ALA A 61 -5.69 -4.07 8.82
N GLN A 62 -4.53 -3.44 8.63
CA GLN A 62 -4.06 -2.36 9.51
C GLN A 62 -4.84 -1.06 9.30
N ALA A 63 -5.17 -0.72 8.05
CA ALA A 63 -5.99 0.45 7.75
C ALA A 63 -7.39 0.37 8.39
N GLU A 64 -8.03 -0.81 8.37
CA GLU A 64 -9.29 -1.07 9.06
C GLU A 64 -9.19 -0.90 10.59
N LYS A 65 -8.02 -1.14 11.17
CA LYS A 65 -7.73 -0.93 12.60
C LYS A 65 -7.28 0.49 12.94
N GLY A 66 -7.17 1.37 11.93
CA GLY A 66 -6.72 2.75 12.10
C GLY A 66 -5.20 2.95 12.18
N TRP A 67 -4.42 1.88 11.94
CA TRP A 67 -2.96 1.79 12.13
C TRP A 67 -2.45 1.98 13.56
#